data_AF-A0A956WT62-F1
#
_entry.id   AF-A0A956WT62-F1
#
_cell.length_a   1.000
_cell.length_b   1.000
_cell.length_c   1.000
_cell.angle_alpha   90.00
_cell.angle_beta   90.00
_cell.angle_gamma   90.00
#
_symmetry.space_group_name_H-M   'P 1'
#
loop_
_entity.id
_entity.type
_entity.pdbx_description
1 polymer ?
#
loop_
_entity_poly.entity_id
_entity_poly.type
_entity_poly.pdbx_seq_one_letter_code
_entity_poly.pdbx_strand_id
1 'polypeptide(L)'
;RMVAQYADESNIICARHELPRKLEALAEHCQHLGRDLGLLGAWADTLAVDWLFLALATPVQFYVGWDYYTGAYKSLRNGSANMDVLVALGSSVAYFYSVAVLLVKSAGSMALGHHLYFETSAVIITLIVAGKLMEAQAKGRTSAAIKQLIGLQPKTARVVRGGVESDIPVAEVVVGDVLRVRPGEKVPVDGRVVDGRSSVDESMITGESL
;
A
#
# COMPACT_ATOMS: atom_id res chain seq x y z
N ARG A 1 -20.89 13.70 35.92
CA ARG A 1 -21.13 14.88 35.05
C ARG A 1 -19.79 15.53 34.80
N MET A 2 -19.33 15.59 33.55
CA MET A 2 -18.06 16.18 33.14
C MET A 2 -18.35 16.98 31.87
N VAL A 3 -17.99 18.26 31.87
CA VAL A 3 -18.09 19.17 30.72
C VAL A 3 -16.68 19.28 30.14
N ALA A 4 -16.55 19.09 28.82
CA ALA A 4 -15.32 19.32 28.07
C ALA A 4 -15.63 20.24 26.88
N GLN A 5 -14.71 21.17 26.65
CA GLN A 5 -14.83 22.37 25.84
C GLN A 5 -14.36 22.09 24.39
N TYR A 6 -15.18 22.45 23.41
CA TYR A 6 -14.90 22.28 21.97
C TYR A 6 -14.05 23.46 21.47
N ALA A 7 -12.88 23.18 20.88
CA ALA A 7 -12.05 24.17 20.21
C ALA A 7 -12.21 24.06 18.69
N ASP A 8 -12.47 25.21 18.08
CA ASP A 8 -12.85 25.47 16.69
C ASP A 8 -11.76 25.06 15.67
N GLU A 9 -12.08 24.13 14.76
CA GLU A 9 -11.20 23.60 13.69
C GLU A 9 -11.18 24.46 12.41
N SER A 10 -11.87 25.60 12.37
CA SER A 10 -12.10 26.34 11.12
C SER A 10 -10.86 27.02 10.49
N ASN A 11 -9.74 27.13 11.21
CA ASN A 11 -8.56 27.88 10.73
C ASN A 11 -7.37 27.01 10.25
N ILE A 12 -7.47 25.68 10.31
CA ILE A 12 -6.38 24.77 9.89
C ILE A 12 -6.55 24.31 8.43
N ILE A 13 -7.77 24.40 7.89
CA ILE A 13 -8.09 23.85 6.56
C ILE A 13 -7.58 24.77 5.43
N CYS A 14 -7.48 26.08 5.65
CA CYS A 14 -7.07 27.03 4.61
C CYS A 14 -5.57 26.98 4.26
N ALA A 15 -4.70 26.63 5.20
CA ALA A 15 -3.25 26.57 4.95
C ALA A 15 -2.78 25.32 4.19
N ARG A 16 -3.65 24.32 4.02
CA ARG A 16 -3.28 23.00 3.45
C ARG A 16 -3.28 22.96 1.92
N HIS A 17 -3.86 23.97 1.26
CA HIS A 17 -4.05 23.98 -0.19
C HIS A 17 -3.06 24.86 -0.96
N GLU A 18 -2.31 25.74 -0.26
CA GLU A 18 -1.27 26.59 -0.87
C GLU A 18 0.16 26.08 -0.67
N LEU A 19 0.38 25.19 0.30
CA LEU A 19 1.69 24.61 0.59
C LEU A 19 2.31 23.76 -0.55
N PRO A 20 1.56 22.97 -1.35
CA PRO A 20 2.19 22.11 -2.36
C PRO A 20 2.82 22.91 -3.51
N ARG A 21 2.21 24.03 -3.94
CA ARG A 21 2.79 24.89 -5.00
C ARG A 21 4.04 25.64 -4.57
N LYS A 22 4.12 26.07 -3.30
CA LYS A 22 5.34 26.72 -2.77
C LYS A 22 6.46 25.72 -2.47
N LEU A 23 6.13 24.49 -2.11
CA LEU A 23 7.11 23.40 -1.93
C LEU A 23 7.64 22.88 -3.28
N GLU A 24 6.81 22.81 -4.32
CA GLU A 24 7.24 22.49 -5.69
C GLU A 24 8.18 23.57 -6.26
N ALA A 25 7.85 24.85 -6.09
CA ALA A 25 8.73 25.96 -6.50
C ALA A 25 10.06 26.05 -5.70
N LEU A 26 10.08 25.57 -4.45
CA LEU A 26 11.29 25.43 -3.63
C LEU A 26 12.12 24.20 -4.01
N ALA A 27 11.48 23.11 -4.44
CA ALA A 27 12.15 21.91 -4.93
C ALA A 27 12.80 22.16 -6.31
N GLU A 28 12.12 22.89 -7.20
CA GLU A 28 12.68 23.35 -8.48
C GLU A 28 13.87 24.29 -8.26
N HIS A 29 13.80 25.18 -7.27
CA HIS A 29 14.93 26.03 -6.89
C HIS A 29 16.09 25.24 -6.28
N CYS A 30 15.84 24.21 -5.47
CA CYS A 30 16.90 23.38 -4.88
C CYS A 30 17.60 22.48 -5.91
N GLN A 31 16.89 22.00 -6.94
CA GLN A 31 17.49 21.23 -8.03
C GLN A 31 18.34 22.12 -8.96
N HIS A 32 17.89 23.34 -9.24
CA HIS A 32 18.73 24.34 -9.91
C HIS A 32 19.93 24.73 -9.05
N LEU A 33 19.75 24.89 -7.74
CA LEU A 33 20.82 25.29 -6.83
C LEU A 33 21.88 24.20 -6.67
N GLY A 34 21.53 22.91 -6.67
CA GLY A 34 22.51 21.81 -6.63
C GLY A 34 23.33 21.67 -7.92
N ARG A 35 22.73 22.06 -9.06
CA ARG A 35 23.36 22.05 -10.38
C ARG A 35 24.20 23.33 -10.62
N ASP A 36 23.78 24.47 -10.08
CA ASP A 36 24.46 25.77 -10.16
C ASP A 36 25.52 25.98 -9.05
N LEU A 37 25.43 25.30 -7.90
CA LEU A 37 26.43 25.38 -6.81
C LEU A 37 27.77 24.72 -7.13
N GLY A 38 27.95 24.07 -8.28
CA GLY A 38 29.25 23.57 -8.75
C GLY A 38 29.91 22.51 -7.85
N LEU A 39 29.14 21.81 -7.01
CA LEU A 39 29.62 20.74 -6.13
C LEU A 39 29.96 19.45 -6.89
N LEU A 40 29.37 19.27 -8.08
CA LEU A 40 29.82 18.32 -9.10
C LEU A 40 30.30 19.18 -10.27
N GLY A 41 31.63 19.34 -10.39
CA GLY A 41 32.24 20.25 -11.38
C GLY A 41 31.81 19.97 -12.82
N ALA A 42 32.29 20.79 -13.76
CA ALA A 42 31.98 20.84 -15.21
C ALA A 42 31.98 19.49 -16.00
N TRP A 43 32.25 18.38 -15.35
CA TRP A 43 32.04 17.00 -15.80
C TRP A 43 30.57 16.58 -15.90
N ALA A 44 29.66 17.21 -15.13
CA ALA A 44 28.24 16.83 -15.08
C ALA A 44 27.44 17.15 -16.35
N ASP A 45 27.88 18.12 -17.15
CA ASP A 45 27.23 18.49 -18.42
C ASP A 45 27.79 17.74 -19.65
N THR A 46 28.68 16.78 -19.42
CA THR A 46 29.20 15.95 -20.49
C THR A 46 28.11 14.98 -20.97
N LEU A 47 28.01 14.82 -22.29
CA LEU A 47 27.14 13.82 -22.92
C LEU A 47 27.31 12.43 -22.29
N ALA A 48 28.50 12.09 -21.79
CA ALA A 48 28.79 10.83 -21.09
C ALA A 48 27.94 10.61 -19.82
N VAL A 49 27.67 11.68 -19.05
CA VAL A 49 26.83 11.59 -17.84
C VAL A 49 25.35 11.41 -18.22
N ASP A 50 24.90 12.08 -19.28
CA ASP A 50 23.53 11.90 -19.80
C ASP A 50 23.29 10.47 -20.30
N TRP A 51 24.27 9.89 -21.01
CA TRP A 51 24.24 8.48 -21.42
C TRP A 51 24.29 7.51 -20.23
N LEU A 52 25.01 7.84 -19.16
CA LEU A 52 25.02 7.06 -17.92
C LEU A 52 23.66 7.07 -17.23
N PHE A 53 22.99 8.22 -17.16
CA PHE A 53 21.63 8.32 -16.61
C PHE A 53 20.62 7.54 -17.45
N LEU A 54 20.73 7.56 -18.79
CA LEU A 54 19.95 6.69 -19.64
C LEU A 54 20.19 5.21 -19.28
N ALA A 55 21.46 4.80 -19.19
CA ALA A 55 21.82 3.41 -18.87
C ALA A 55 21.31 2.96 -17.49
N LEU A 56 21.24 3.85 -16.50
CA LEU A 56 20.67 3.56 -15.17
C LEU A 56 19.13 3.60 -15.15
N ALA A 57 18.53 4.53 -15.89
CA ALA A 57 17.08 4.67 -15.96
C ALA A 57 16.42 3.50 -16.71
N THR A 58 17.10 2.93 -17.69
CA THR A 58 16.53 1.89 -18.57
C THR A 58 16.20 0.59 -17.81
N PRO A 59 17.09 0.03 -16.95
CA PRO A 59 16.74 -1.09 -16.08
C PRO A 59 15.60 -0.77 -15.13
N VAL A 60 15.59 0.41 -14.52
CA VAL A 60 14.51 0.80 -13.59
C VAL A 60 13.17 0.89 -14.33
N GLN A 61 13.16 1.54 -15.49
CA GLN A 61 11.97 1.72 -16.32
C GLN A 61 11.40 0.39 -16.82
N PHE A 62 12.24 -0.50 -17.35
CA PHE A 62 11.78 -1.72 -18.02
C PHE A 62 11.76 -2.96 -17.14
N TYR A 63 12.62 -3.07 -16.13
CA TYR A 63 12.63 -4.21 -15.21
C TYR A 63 11.62 -4.00 -14.08
N VAL A 64 11.74 -2.90 -13.33
CA VAL A 64 10.82 -2.60 -12.21
C VAL A 64 9.46 -2.11 -12.73
N GLY A 65 9.46 -1.34 -13.83
CA GLY A 65 8.22 -0.85 -14.43
C GLY A 65 7.38 -1.92 -15.14
N TRP A 66 7.91 -3.12 -15.40
CA TRP A 66 7.24 -4.17 -16.18
C TRP A 66 5.85 -4.54 -15.63
N ASP A 67 5.73 -4.64 -14.31
CA ASP A 67 4.46 -4.97 -13.64
C ASP A 67 3.39 -3.91 -13.92
N TYR A 68 3.78 -2.63 -14.01
CA TYR A 68 2.86 -1.54 -14.32
C TYR A 68 2.45 -1.56 -15.80
N TYR A 69 3.36 -1.89 -16.72
CA TYR A 69 3.02 -2.02 -18.14
C TYR A 69 2.02 -3.16 -18.38
N THR A 70 2.26 -4.32 -17.77
CA THR A 70 1.35 -5.47 -17.90
C THR A 70 0.00 -5.21 -17.24
N GLY A 71 -0.01 -4.54 -16.08
CA GLY A 71 -1.24 -4.09 -15.39
C GLY A 71 -2.01 -3.07 -16.22
N ALA A 72 -1.33 -2.07 -16.77
CA ALA A 72 -1.91 -1.04 -17.62
C ALA A 72 -2.56 -1.62 -18.88
N TYR A 73 -1.87 -2.53 -19.57
CA TYR A 73 -2.38 -3.18 -20.77
C TYR A 73 -3.65 -4.00 -20.49
N LYS A 74 -3.66 -4.77 -19.39
CA LYS A 74 -4.84 -5.54 -18.96
C LYS A 74 -6.01 -4.61 -18.60
N SER A 75 -5.75 -3.52 -17.90
CA SER A 75 -6.78 -2.54 -17.49
C SER A 75 -7.40 -1.86 -18.71
N LEU A 76 -6.56 -1.39 -19.65
CA LEU A 76 -7.01 -0.76 -20.89
C LEU A 76 -7.85 -1.71 -21.76
N ARG A 77 -7.43 -2.99 -21.86
CA ARG A 77 -8.22 -4.00 -22.58
C ARG A 77 -9.60 -4.22 -21.95
N ASN A 78 -9.72 -4.05 -20.65
CA ASN A 78 -10.97 -4.18 -19.91
C ASN A 78 -11.78 -2.87 -19.87
N GLY A 79 -11.35 -1.83 -20.59
CA GLY A 79 -12.04 -0.54 -20.69
C GLY A 79 -11.93 0.32 -19.42
N SER A 80 -11.01 0.03 -18.52
CA SER A 80 -10.82 0.80 -17.28
C SER A 80 -9.42 1.41 -17.19
N ALA A 81 -9.33 2.59 -16.56
CA ALA A 81 -8.06 3.22 -16.22
C ALA A 81 -7.79 3.04 -14.72
N ASN A 82 -6.72 2.33 -14.39
CA ASN A 82 -6.30 2.10 -13.01
C ASN A 82 -4.98 2.84 -12.70
N MET A 83 -4.49 2.71 -11.46
CA MET A 83 -3.22 3.32 -11.04
C MET A 83 -2.06 2.92 -11.96
N ASP A 84 -2.02 1.66 -12.42
CA ASP A 84 -0.95 1.18 -13.27
C ASP A 84 -0.93 1.86 -14.64
N VAL A 85 -2.11 2.20 -15.21
CA VAL A 85 -2.21 2.97 -16.46
C VAL A 85 -1.59 4.36 -16.32
N LEU A 86 -1.90 5.09 -15.24
CA LEU A 86 -1.37 6.43 -15.03
C LEU A 86 0.16 6.40 -14.87
N VAL A 87 0.67 5.42 -14.12
CA VAL A 87 2.11 5.26 -13.87
C VAL A 87 2.85 4.85 -15.14
N ALA A 88 2.32 3.88 -15.88
CA ALA A 88 2.91 3.43 -17.13
C ALA A 88 2.94 4.57 -18.17
N LEU A 89 1.87 5.35 -18.30
CA LEU A 89 1.81 6.47 -19.24
C LEU A 89 2.77 7.59 -18.83
N GLY A 90 2.69 8.06 -17.57
CA GLY A 90 3.52 9.17 -17.08
C GLY A 90 5.02 8.89 -17.17
N SER A 91 5.44 7.71 -16.71
CA SER A 91 6.87 7.33 -16.78
C SER A 91 7.34 7.09 -18.21
N SER A 92 6.50 6.52 -19.08
CA SER A 92 6.85 6.33 -20.50
C SER A 92 7.03 7.67 -21.21
N VAL A 93 6.10 8.60 -21.02
CA VAL A 93 6.18 9.94 -21.63
C VAL A 93 7.44 10.66 -21.17
N ALA A 94 7.75 10.64 -19.87
CA ALA A 94 8.96 11.25 -19.33
C ALA A 94 10.25 10.60 -19.87
N TYR A 95 10.29 9.26 -19.96
CA TYR A 95 11.43 8.53 -20.49
C TYR A 95 11.65 8.79 -21.98
N PHE A 96 10.61 8.65 -22.81
CA PHE A 96 10.71 8.87 -24.26
C PHE A 96 10.99 10.32 -24.62
N TYR A 97 10.40 11.28 -23.89
CA TYR A 97 10.74 12.70 -24.05
C TYR A 97 12.24 12.92 -23.78
N SER A 98 12.76 12.36 -22.68
CA SER A 98 14.17 12.51 -22.33
C SER A 98 15.10 11.85 -23.35
N VAL A 99 14.72 10.70 -23.92
CA VAL A 99 15.45 10.05 -25.03
C VAL A 99 15.45 10.92 -26.28
N ALA A 100 14.30 11.50 -26.66
CA ALA A 100 14.19 12.35 -27.83
C ALA A 100 15.09 13.60 -27.70
N VAL A 101 15.10 14.24 -26.53
CA VAL A 101 15.98 15.39 -26.25
C VAL A 101 17.46 14.98 -26.31
N LEU A 102 17.82 13.83 -25.75
CA LEU A 102 19.20 13.32 -25.79
C LEU A 102 19.69 13.06 -27.22
N LEU A 103 18.84 12.46 -28.08
CA LEU A 103 19.16 12.20 -29.48
C LEU A 103 19.35 13.49 -30.28
N VAL A 104 18.49 14.49 -30.06
CA VAL A 104 18.59 15.80 -30.73
C VAL A 104 19.84 16.57 -30.28
N LYS A 105 20.16 16.53 -28.98
CA LYS A 105 21.40 17.07 -28.42
C LYS A 105 22.63 16.38 -29.02
N SER A 106 22.59 15.04 -29.17
CA SER A 106 23.66 14.24 -29.78
C SER A 106 23.82 14.51 -31.29
N ALA A 107 22.76 14.93 -31.98
CA ALA A 107 22.79 15.30 -33.40
C ALA A 107 23.26 16.75 -33.65
N GLY A 108 23.69 17.47 -32.61
CA GLY A 108 24.25 18.83 -32.72
C GLY A 108 23.22 19.94 -32.92
N SER A 109 21.93 19.64 -32.76
CA SER A 109 20.84 20.61 -32.94
C SER A 109 20.34 21.08 -31.57
N MET A 110 20.49 22.37 -31.27
CA MET A 110 20.04 23.00 -30.01
C MET A 110 18.59 23.52 -30.12
N ALA A 111 17.70 22.71 -30.70
CA ALA A 111 16.32 23.12 -31.01
C ALA A 111 15.30 22.71 -29.93
N LEU A 112 15.58 21.66 -29.17
CA LEU A 112 14.79 21.23 -28.01
C LEU A 112 15.62 21.49 -26.75
N GLY A 113 15.03 22.18 -25.77
CA GLY A 113 15.71 22.78 -24.62
C GLY A 113 16.61 21.85 -23.77
N HIS A 114 17.35 22.46 -22.84
CA HIS A 114 18.45 21.82 -22.09
C HIS A 114 18.03 20.84 -20.99
N HIS A 115 16.74 20.69 -20.69
CA HIS A 115 16.28 19.94 -19.52
C HIS A 115 16.00 18.47 -19.85
N LEU A 116 16.83 17.59 -19.30
CA LEU A 116 16.66 16.13 -19.35
C LEU A 116 15.92 15.68 -18.08
N TYR A 117 14.84 14.91 -18.22
CA TYR A 117 13.98 14.47 -17.12
C TYR A 117 14.16 12.98 -16.76
N PHE A 118 15.31 12.38 -17.14
CA PHE A 118 15.64 10.99 -16.82
C PHE A 118 15.60 10.73 -15.31
N GLU A 119 16.14 11.67 -14.52
CA GLU A 119 16.12 11.64 -13.06
C GLU A 119 14.69 11.68 -12.51
N THR A 120 13.86 12.58 -13.05
CA THR A 120 12.46 12.74 -12.63
C THR A 120 11.66 11.45 -12.85
N SER A 121 11.80 10.79 -14.00
CA SER A 121 11.10 9.52 -14.27
C SER A 121 11.54 8.42 -13.28
N ALA A 122 12.85 8.29 -13.04
CA ALA A 122 13.39 7.28 -12.13
C ALA A 122 12.94 7.51 -10.67
N VAL A 123 12.93 8.77 -10.21
CA VAL A 123 12.45 9.13 -8.88
C VAL A 123 10.96 8.84 -8.74
N ILE A 124 10.13 9.21 -9.73
CA ILE A 124 8.69 8.93 -9.72
C ILE A 124 8.43 7.42 -9.60
N ILE A 125 9.06 6.59 -10.44
CA ILE A 125 8.90 5.13 -10.37
C ILE A 125 9.31 4.61 -9.00
N THR A 126 10.46 5.07 -8.48
CA THR A 126 11.00 4.63 -7.19
C THR A 126 10.05 4.96 -6.04
N LEU A 127 9.51 6.19 -5.99
CA LEU A 127 8.58 6.62 -4.95
C LEU A 127 7.26 5.85 -5.01
N ILE A 128 6.75 5.57 -6.21
CA ILE A 128 5.52 4.77 -6.38
C ILE A 128 5.72 3.34 -5.90
N VAL A 129 6.85 2.71 -6.27
CA VAL A 129 7.19 1.35 -5.82
C VAL A 129 7.36 1.30 -4.30
N ALA A 130 8.03 2.30 -3.71
CA ALA A 130 8.17 2.43 -2.26
C ALA A 130 6.80 2.57 -1.57
N GLY A 131 5.90 3.38 -2.13
CA GLY A 131 4.52 3.51 -1.64
C GLY A 131 3.76 2.20 -1.67
N LYS A 132 3.81 1.47 -2.79
CA LYS A 132 3.21 0.13 -2.93
C LYS A 132 3.79 -0.87 -1.92
N LEU A 133 5.09 -0.80 -1.65
CA LEU A 133 5.73 -1.65 -0.64
C LEU A 133 5.19 -1.34 0.77
N MET A 134 5.10 -0.07 1.15
CA MET A 134 4.53 0.34 2.44
C MET A 134 3.06 -0.06 2.57
N GLU A 135 2.28 0.09 1.50
CA GLU A 135 0.89 -0.33 1.45
C GLU A 135 0.75 -1.85 1.64
N ALA A 136 1.57 -2.63 0.93
CA ALA A 136 1.58 -4.08 1.05
C ALA A 136 1.97 -4.53 2.47
N GLN A 137 2.96 -3.88 3.08
CA GLN A 137 3.35 -4.15 4.47
C GLN A 137 2.22 -3.83 5.46
N ALA A 138 1.54 -2.69 5.29
CA ALA A 138 0.43 -2.30 6.14
C ALA A 138 -0.74 -3.28 6.02
N LYS A 139 -1.15 -3.62 4.80
CA LYS A 139 -2.22 -4.60 4.53
C LYS A 139 -1.86 -6.00 5.06
N GLY A 140 -0.60 -6.40 4.94
CA GLY A 140 -0.11 -7.69 5.44
C GLY A 140 -0.28 -7.84 6.95
N ARG A 141 0.03 -6.79 7.73
CA ARG A 141 -0.14 -6.80 9.19
C ARG A 141 -1.60 -6.93 9.60
N THR A 142 -2.50 -6.19 8.96
CA THR A 142 -3.94 -6.28 9.24
C THR A 142 -4.49 -7.66 8.85
N SER A 143 -4.09 -8.18 7.70
CA SER A 143 -4.52 -9.52 7.26
C SER A 143 -4.05 -10.62 8.20
N ALA A 144 -2.84 -10.51 8.75
CA ALA A 144 -2.32 -11.46 9.72
C ALA A 144 -3.14 -11.47 11.03
N ALA A 145 -3.51 -10.30 11.55
CA ALA A 145 -4.35 -10.18 12.74
C ALA A 145 -5.75 -10.78 12.52
N ILE A 146 -6.38 -10.51 11.38
CA ILE A 146 -7.68 -11.09 11.02
C ILE A 146 -7.59 -12.63 10.92
N LYS A 147 -6.52 -13.16 10.29
CA LYS A 147 -6.31 -14.61 10.20
C LYS A 147 -6.14 -15.27 11.58
N GLN A 148 -5.49 -14.60 12.53
CA GLN A 148 -5.36 -15.10 13.90
C GLN A 148 -6.72 -15.17 14.61
N LEU A 149 -7.58 -14.18 14.42
CA LEU A 149 -8.96 -14.20 14.95
C LEU A 149 -9.76 -15.37 14.37
N ILE A 150 -9.71 -15.60 13.05
CA ILE A 150 -10.39 -16.73 12.40
C ILE A 150 -9.83 -18.07 12.89
N GLY A 151 -8.53 -18.16 13.15
CA GLY A 151 -7.88 -19.38 13.64
C GLY A 151 -8.25 -19.77 15.07
N LEU A 152 -8.82 -18.86 15.86
CA LEU A 152 -9.26 -19.13 17.23
C LEU A 152 -10.61 -19.85 17.30
N GLN A 153 -11.37 -19.89 16.19
CA GLN A 153 -12.67 -20.55 16.15
C GLN A 153 -12.49 -22.07 16.25
N PRO A 154 -13.16 -22.74 17.21
CA PRO A 154 -13.12 -24.20 17.30
C PRO A 154 -13.72 -24.83 16.04
N LYS A 155 -13.08 -25.90 15.54
CA LYS A 155 -13.48 -26.57 14.31
C LYS A 155 -14.52 -27.68 14.54
N THR A 156 -14.56 -28.20 15.76
CA THR A 156 -15.41 -29.33 16.17
C THR A 156 -16.23 -28.93 17.40
N ALA A 157 -17.44 -29.48 17.48
CA ALA A 157 -18.33 -29.35 18.61
C ALA A 157 -18.75 -30.74 19.08
N ARG A 158 -18.83 -30.92 20.40
CA ARG A 158 -19.33 -32.16 21.00
C ARG A 158 -20.83 -32.06 21.23
N VAL A 159 -21.59 -32.77 20.41
CA VAL A 159 -23.05 -32.84 20.49
C VAL A 159 -23.48 -34.09 21.26
N VAL A 160 -24.53 -33.94 22.07
CA VAL A 160 -25.22 -35.03 22.78
C VAL A 160 -26.58 -35.25 22.14
N ARG A 161 -26.74 -36.37 21.41
CA ARG A 161 -28.01 -36.78 20.79
C ARG A 161 -28.37 -38.19 21.29
N GLY A 162 -29.58 -38.35 21.83
CA GLY A 162 -30.03 -39.67 22.33
C GLY A 162 -29.17 -40.26 23.45
N GLY A 163 -28.48 -39.42 24.24
CA GLY A 163 -27.57 -39.86 25.31
C GLY A 163 -26.17 -40.27 24.85
N VAL A 164 -25.86 -40.16 23.56
CA VAL A 164 -24.53 -40.46 23.00
C VAL A 164 -23.81 -39.16 22.67
N GLU A 165 -22.54 -39.08 23.08
CA GLU A 165 -21.65 -37.96 22.74
C GLU A 165 -20.93 -38.23 21.42
N SER A 166 -20.90 -37.25 20.53
CA SER A 166 -20.18 -37.31 19.27
C SER A 166 -19.53 -35.97 18.94
N ASP A 167 -18.30 -36.01 18.44
CA ASP A 167 -17.60 -34.82 17.95
C ASP A 167 -17.91 -34.65 16.46
N ILE A 168 -18.59 -33.55 16.12
CA ILE A 168 -18.95 -33.19 14.75
C ILE A 168 -18.32 -31.86 14.35
N PRO A 169 -18.14 -31.57 13.05
CA PRO A 169 -17.76 -30.24 12.60
C PRO A 169 -18.77 -29.18 13.09
N VAL A 170 -18.28 -28.00 13.49
CA VAL A 170 -19.16 -26.90 13.95
C VAL A 170 -20.22 -26.52 12.90
N ALA A 171 -19.88 -26.66 11.62
CA ALA A 171 -20.80 -26.40 10.51
C ALA A 171 -22.01 -27.36 10.44
N GLU A 172 -21.95 -28.51 11.11
CA GLU A 172 -23.02 -29.52 11.15
C GLU A 172 -23.90 -29.42 12.41
N VAL A 173 -23.60 -28.48 13.31
CA VAL A 173 -24.40 -28.20 14.50
C VAL A 173 -25.70 -27.51 14.09
N VAL A 174 -26.83 -28.00 14.59
CA VAL A 174 -28.16 -27.48 14.27
C VAL A 174 -28.77 -26.82 15.51
N VAL A 175 -29.60 -25.79 15.29
CA VAL A 175 -30.35 -25.13 16.37
C VAL A 175 -31.20 -26.15 17.12
N GLY A 176 -30.99 -26.24 18.43
CA GLY A 176 -31.67 -27.20 19.31
C GLY A 176 -30.79 -28.38 19.74
N ASP A 177 -29.59 -28.54 19.16
CA ASP A 177 -28.60 -29.51 19.67
C ASP A 177 -28.15 -29.15 21.09
N VAL A 178 -27.94 -30.17 21.91
CA VAL A 178 -27.31 -30.02 23.24
C VAL A 178 -25.83 -30.27 23.11
N LEU A 179 -25.02 -29.29 23.51
CA LEU A 179 -23.57 -29.32 23.42
C LEU A 179 -22.96 -29.53 24.79
N ARG A 180 -21.97 -30.43 24.89
CA ARG A 180 -21.20 -30.64 26.12
C ARG A 180 -19.84 -29.99 26.01
N VAL A 181 -19.62 -28.93 26.77
CA VAL A 181 -18.33 -28.21 26.84
C VAL A 181 -17.63 -28.59 28.15
N ARG A 182 -16.40 -29.08 28.07
CA ARG A 182 -15.59 -29.43 29.25
C ARG A 182 -14.77 -28.22 29.75
N PRO A 183 -14.33 -28.21 31.02
CA PRO A 183 -13.44 -27.16 31.50
C PRO A 183 -12.18 -27.03 30.63
N GLY A 184 -11.87 -25.81 30.19
CA GLY A 184 -10.75 -25.52 29.29
C GLY A 184 -11.05 -25.69 27.79
N GLU A 185 -12.22 -26.21 27.40
CA GLU A 185 -12.66 -26.21 26.01
C GLU A 185 -13.27 -24.85 25.64
N LYS A 186 -13.10 -24.45 24.37
CA LYS A 186 -13.74 -23.24 23.84
C LYS A 186 -15.21 -23.52 23.54
N VAL A 187 -16.08 -22.54 23.79
CA VAL A 187 -17.49 -22.61 23.42
C VAL A 187 -17.61 -22.56 21.89
N PRO A 188 -18.22 -23.58 21.23
CA PRO A 188 -18.15 -23.69 19.77
C PRO A 188 -19.15 -22.83 19.00
N VAL A 189 -20.32 -22.56 19.59
CA VAL A 189 -21.39 -21.75 19.02
C VAL A 189 -22.12 -21.01 20.14
N ASP A 190 -22.82 -19.94 19.78
CA ASP A 190 -23.69 -19.22 20.72
C ASP A 190 -24.84 -20.11 21.19
N GLY A 191 -25.18 -20.02 22.48
CA GLY A 191 -26.22 -20.84 23.08
C GLY A 191 -26.58 -20.40 24.49
N ARG A 192 -27.51 -21.14 25.10
CA ARG A 192 -27.91 -20.93 26.49
C ARG A 192 -27.54 -22.14 27.33
N VAL A 193 -26.95 -21.91 28.50
CA VAL A 193 -26.62 -22.96 29.46
C VAL A 193 -27.91 -23.63 29.95
N VAL A 194 -28.03 -24.94 29.72
CA VAL A 194 -29.18 -25.76 30.16
C VAL A 194 -28.89 -26.55 31.43
N ASP A 195 -27.62 -26.87 31.69
CA ASP A 195 -27.16 -27.60 32.86
C ASP A 195 -25.69 -27.28 33.18
N GLY A 196 -25.31 -27.36 34.45
CA GLY A 196 -23.95 -27.06 34.95
C GLY A 196 -23.64 -25.59 35.23
N ARG A 197 -22.47 -25.34 35.82
CA ARG A 197 -21.89 -24.00 36.07
C ARG A 197 -20.39 -24.03 35.85
N SER A 198 -19.86 -23.02 35.17
CA SER A 198 -18.43 -22.82 34.95
C SER A 198 -18.15 -21.34 34.70
N SER A 199 -16.89 -20.92 34.82
CA SER A 199 -16.42 -19.60 34.38
C SER A 199 -15.83 -19.70 32.98
N VAL A 200 -16.13 -18.72 32.12
CA VAL A 200 -15.62 -18.65 30.74
C VAL A 200 -14.83 -17.34 30.60
N ASP A 201 -13.68 -17.42 29.92
CA ASP A 201 -12.87 -16.25 29.60
C ASP A 201 -13.34 -15.64 28.27
N GLU A 202 -13.91 -14.43 28.34
CA GLU A 202 -14.41 -13.67 27.19
C GLU A 202 -13.45 -12.55 26.74
N SER A 203 -12.25 -12.44 27.34
CA SER A 203 -11.30 -11.34 27.09
C SER A 203 -10.93 -11.18 25.62
N MET A 204 -10.91 -12.27 24.85
CA MET A 204 -10.59 -12.27 23.43
C MET A 204 -11.67 -11.63 22.53
N ILE A 205 -12.92 -11.54 23.00
CA ILE A 205 -14.06 -10.99 22.24
C ILE A 205 -14.47 -9.63 22.81
N THR A 206 -14.59 -9.52 24.14
CA THR A 206 -15.08 -8.31 24.81
C THR A 206 -13.96 -7.38 25.25
N GLY A 207 -12.73 -7.88 25.37
CA GLY A 207 -11.60 -7.12 25.92
C GLY A 207 -11.65 -6.93 27.44
N GLU A 208 -12.62 -7.55 28.13
CA GLU A 208 -12.73 -7.48 29.58
C GLU A 208 -11.91 -8.61 30.21
N SER A 209 -10.96 -8.24 31.08
CA SER A 209 -10.27 -9.19 31.96
C SER A 209 -10.98 -9.20 33.32
N LEU A 210 -11.29 -10.40 33.82
CA LEU A 210 -11.75 -10.65 35.19
C LEU A 210 -10.58 -10.68 36.19
#